data_AF-A0A956N3R8-F1
#
_entry.id   AF-A0A956N3R8-F1
#
_cell.length_a   1.000
_cell.length_b   1.000
_cell.length_c   1.000
_cell.angle_alpha   90.00
_cell.angle_beta   90.00
_cell.angle_gamma   90.00
#
_symmetry.space_group_name_H-M   'P 1'
#
loop_
_entity.id
_entity.type
_entity.pdbx_description
1 polymer ?
#
loop_
_entity_poly.entity_id
_entity_poly.type
_entity_poly.pdbx_seq_one_letter_code
_entity_poly.pdbx_strand_id
1 'polypeptide(L)' 'MFRRPPSRATGPLAAVALLAFLLPLGCGKDGTTTPDPANPVPDFSIADVNPNSATNGEMVSPRDYVGGVSAWYFGHAT' A
#
# COMPACT_ATOMS: atom_id res chain seq x y z
N MET A 1 -36.00 -32.61 -10.86
CA MET A 1 -35.36 -32.78 -12.19
C MET A 1 -35.80 -31.60 -13.05
N PHE A 2 -34.97 -30.57 -13.19
CA PHE A 2 -35.31 -29.37 -13.98
C PHE A 2 -34.07 -29.00 -14.81
N ARG A 3 -34.15 -29.26 -16.12
CA ARG A 3 -33.10 -28.90 -17.08
C ARG A 3 -33.36 -27.47 -17.54
N ARG A 4 -32.41 -26.55 -17.32
CA ARG A 4 -32.39 -25.26 -18.03
C ARG A 4 -31.50 -25.38 -19.28
N PRO A 5 -31.93 -24.85 -20.44
CA PRO A 5 -31.18 -24.92 -21.69
C PRO A 5 -29.98 -23.95 -21.71
N PRO A 6 -28.97 -24.15 -22.58
CA PRO A 6 -27.88 -23.22 -22.75
C PRO A 6 -28.28 -22.09 -23.71
N SER A 7 -28.24 -20.83 -23.27
CA SER A 7 -28.31 -19.68 -24.17
C SER A 7 -26.91 -19.07 -24.34
N ARG A 8 -26.27 -19.41 -25.46
CA ARG A 8 -25.18 -18.62 -26.05
C ARG A 8 -25.80 -17.57 -26.97
N ALA A 9 -25.48 -16.30 -26.76
CA ALA A 9 -25.38 -15.29 -27.83
C ALA A 9 -24.76 -14.01 -27.20
N THR A 10 -23.50 -13.66 -27.53
CA THR A 10 -23.08 -12.75 -28.62
C THR A 10 -22.95 -11.31 -28.11
N GLY A 11 -21.72 -10.78 -28.13
CA GLY A 11 -21.36 -9.45 -27.60
C GLY A 11 -21.92 -8.26 -28.38
N PRO A 12 -21.54 -7.03 -27.99
CA PRO A 12 -20.42 -6.43 -28.72
C PRO A 12 -19.36 -5.79 -27.81
N LEU A 13 -18.11 -6.07 -28.16
CA LEU A 13 -16.93 -5.27 -27.84
C LEU A 13 -17.09 -3.91 -28.51
N ALA A 14 -17.37 -2.84 -27.75
CA ALA A 14 -17.07 -1.47 -28.14
C ALA A 14 -17.44 -0.52 -26.99
N ALA A 15 -16.66 0.55 -26.84
CA ALA A 15 -16.95 1.73 -26.03
C ALA A 15 -16.57 1.69 -24.53
N VAL A 16 -15.30 1.43 -24.23
CA VAL A 16 -14.62 2.14 -23.12
C VAL A 16 -13.25 2.60 -23.61
N ALA A 17 -13.25 3.48 -24.62
CA ALA A 17 -12.04 4.12 -25.13
C ALA A 17 -12.35 5.59 -25.39
N LEU A 18 -12.34 6.43 -24.35
CA LEU A 18 -11.97 7.85 -24.38
C LEU A 18 -12.17 8.48 -22.99
N LEU A 19 -11.15 8.41 -22.13
CA LEU A 19 -11.00 9.32 -20.96
C LEU A 19 -9.55 9.32 -20.44
N ALA A 20 -8.59 9.30 -21.38
CA ALA A 20 -7.16 9.28 -21.08
C ALA A 20 -6.41 10.49 -21.68
N PHE A 21 -7.06 11.65 -21.74
CA PHE A 21 -6.44 12.92 -22.12
C PHE A 21 -6.90 13.98 -21.13
N LEU A 22 -5.94 14.69 -20.50
CA LEU A 22 -6.05 15.80 -19.53
C LEU A 22 -5.57 15.52 -18.10
N LEU A 23 -4.45 14.80 -17.93
CA LEU A 23 -3.55 15.08 -16.81
C LEU A 23 -2.38 15.91 -17.35
N PRO A 24 -2.31 17.23 -17.11
CA PRO A 24 -1.17 18.03 -17.55
C PRO A 24 0.09 17.58 -16.80
N LEU A 25 1.19 17.53 -17.53
CA LEU A 25 2.56 17.37 -17.05
C LEU A 25 2.91 18.50 -16.06
N GLY A 26 2.50 18.36 -14.81
CA GLY A 26 3.02 19.12 -13.68
C GLY A 26 4.16 18.35 -13.05
N CYS A 27 5.38 18.49 -13.57
CA CYS A 27 6.57 18.08 -12.82
C CYS A 27 6.81 19.15 -11.76
N GLY A 28 6.14 19.02 -10.61
CA GLY A 28 6.43 19.81 -9.42
C GLY A 28 7.89 19.57 -9.02
N LYS A 29 8.68 20.66 -8.98
CA LYS A 29 9.96 20.68 -8.26
C LYS A 29 9.63 20.76 -6.77
N ASP A 30 9.08 19.67 -6.27
CA ASP A 30 8.86 19.51 -4.85
C ASP A 30 10.18 18.94 -4.34
N GLY A 31 10.73 19.48 -3.25
CA GLY A 31 11.88 18.90 -2.57
C GLY A 31 11.50 17.49 -2.15
N THR A 32 11.68 16.54 -3.06
CA THR A 32 11.21 15.18 -2.95
C THR A 32 11.94 14.57 -1.78
N THR A 33 11.19 14.39 -0.70
CA THR A 33 11.37 13.43 0.38
C THR A 33 11.41 12.00 -0.17
N THR A 34 12.21 11.77 -1.22
CA THR A 34 12.63 10.41 -1.56
C THR A 34 13.51 10.00 -0.40
N PRO A 35 13.17 8.94 0.35
CA PRO A 35 14.04 8.43 1.38
C PRO A 35 15.41 8.19 0.74
N ASP A 36 16.40 9.00 1.12
CA ASP A 36 17.76 8.79 0.67
C ASP A 36 18.19 7.43 1.22
N PRO A 37 18.50 6.43 0.38
CA PRO A 37 18.98 5.15 0.87
C PRO A 37 20.29 5.28 1.67
N ALA A 38 21.02 6.40 1.54
CA ALA A 38 22.19 6.71 2.35
C ALA A 38 21.86 7.28 3.74
N ASN A 39 20.60 7.63 4.01
CA ASN A 39 20.18 8.15 5.31
C ASN A 39 19.40 7.07 6.08
N PRO A 40 20.05 6.33 7.00
CA PRO A 40 19.41 5.21 7.68
C PRO A 40 18.21 5.70 8.48
N VAL A 41 17.07 5.02 8.32
CA VAL A 41 15.91 5.20 9.20
C VAL A 41 16.39 5.04 10.65
N PRO A 42 16.04 5.97 11.57
CA PRO A 42 16.39 5.83 12.97
C PRO A 42 15.95 4.46 13.48
N ASP A 43 16.88 3.74 14.11
CA ASP A 43 16.58 2.45 14.72
C ASP A 43 15.90 2.69 16.07
N PHE A 44 14.77 2.03 16.26
CA PHE A 44 14.02 2.04 17.50
C PHE A 44 13.34 0.69 17.66
N SER A 45 12.89 0.41 18.88
CA SER A 45 12.06 -0.75 19.16
C SER A 45 10.89 -0.32 20.02
N ILE A 46 9.69 -0.80 19.69
CA ILE A 46 8.49 -0.61 20.52
C ILE A 46 7.98 -1.97 20.97
N ALA A 47 7.37 -2.03 22.15
CA ALA A 47 6.69 -3.23 22.60
C ALA A 47 5.41 -3.45 21.76
N ASP A 48 5.24 -4.65 21.24
CA ASP A 48 3.99 -5.05 20.60
C ASP A 48 2.93 -5.32 21.66
N VAL A 49 2.02 -4.36 21.83
CA VAL A 49 0.92 -4.46 22.79
C VAL A 49 -0.40 -4.90 22.13
N ASN A 50 -0.39 -5.28 20.85
CA ASN A 50 -1.60 -5.75 20.16
C ASN A 50 -1.89 -7.21 20.55
N PRO A 51 -2.99 -7.51 21.30
CA PRO A 51 -3.26 -8.87 21.80
C PRO A 51 -3.60 -9.88 20.70
N ASN A 52 -3.91 -9.41 19.49
CA ASN A 52 -4.18 -10.27 18.34
C ASN A 52 -2.92 -10.51 17.48
N SER A 53 -1.77 -9.96 17.87
CA SER A 53 -0.51 -10.15 17.17
C SER A 53 0.14 -11.47 17.57
N ALA A 54 0.79 -12.14 16.62
CA ALA A 54 1.57 -13.35 16.89
C ALA A 54 2.84 -13.04 17.71
N THR A 55 3.31 -11.79 17.68
CA THR A 55 4.50 -11.30 18.39
C THR A 55 4.13 -10.48 19.64
N ASN A 56 2.93 -10.67 20.18
CA ASN A 56 2.48 -9.92 21.35
C ASN A 56 3.49 -10.03 22.52
N GLY A 57 3.87 -8.89 23.08
CA GLY A 57 4.84 -8.76 24.16
C GLY A 57 6.29 -8.70 23.72
N GLU A 58 6.60 -8.92 22.44
CA GLU A 58 7.97 -8.80 21.91
C GLU A 58 8.32 -7.34 21.56
N MET A 59 9.62 -7.07 21.47
CA MET A 59 10.12 -5.79 20.97
C MET A 59 10.23 -5.85 19.45
N VAL A 60 9.58 -4.93 18.75
CA VAL A 60 9.54 -4.87 17.28
C VAL A 60 10.27 -3.61 16.80
N SER A 61 11.17 -3.78 15.83
CA SER A 61 11.98 -2.75 15.18
C SER A 61 11.69 -2.68 13.69
N PRO A 62 11.91 -1.52 13.03
CA PRO A 62 11.97 -1.45 11.56
C PRO A 62 12.90 -2.49 10.92
N ARG A 63 13.93 -2.96 11.64
CA ARG A 63 14.88 -3.97 11.13
C ARG A 63 14.27 -5.35 10.98
N ASP A 64 13.21 -5.67 11.71
CA ASP A 64 12.54 -6.97 11.61
C ASP A 64 11.82 -7.13 10.25
N TYR A 65 11.61 -6.03 9.53
CA TYR A 65 10.94 -5.98 8.24
C TYR A 65 11.87 -5.58 7.08
N VAL A 66 13.18 -5.82 7.21
CA VAL A 66 14.16 -5.56 6.12
C VAL A 66 13.74 -6.29 4.85
N GLY A 67 13.76 -5.57 3.72
CA GLY A 67 13.31 -6.07 2.43
C GLY A 67 11.80 -5.92 2.19
N GLY A 68 11.05 -5.45 3.19
CA GLY A 68 9.65 -5.06 3.08
C GLY A 68 9.44 -3.54 3.22
N VAL A 69 8.18 -3.12 3.05
CA VAL A 69 7.76 -1.74 3.33
C VAL A 69 6.98 -1.74 4.64
N SER A 70 7.43 -0.92 5.60
CA SER A 70 6.78 -0.73 6.91
C SER A 70 6.45 0.73 7.15
N ALA A 71 5.34 1.02 7.84
CA ALA A 71 4.95 2.37 8.25
C ALA A 71 4.86 2.48 9.77
N TRP A 72 5.34 3.59 10.32
CA TRP A 72 5.40 3.85 11.76
C TRP A 72 4.88 5.25 12.04
N TYR A 73 3.98 5.37 13.02
CA TYR A 73 3.34 6.63 13.38
C TYR A 73 3.64 6.98 14.83
N PHE A 74 4.25 8.14 15.06
CA PHE A 74 4.55 8.66 16.39
C PHE A 74 3.71 9.90 16.64
N GLY A 75 2.89 9.86 17.71
CA GLY A 75 2.15 11.02 18.20
C GLY A 75 2.85 11.61 19.41
N HIS A 76 2.89 12.94 19.48
CA HIS A 76 3.32 13.68 20.66
C HIS A 76 2.10 14.39 21.26
N ALA A 77 1.89 14.24 22.56
CA ALA A 77 0.86 14.95 23.32
C ALA A 77 1.54 15.59 24.54
N THR A 78 1.30 16.89 24.73
CA THR A 78 1.80 17.70 25.86
C THR A 78 0.70 17.96 26.86
#